data_AF-A0A382JNT5-F1
#
_entry.id   AF-A0A382JNT5-F1
#
_cell.length_a   1.000
_cell.length_b   1.000
_cell.length_c   1.000
_cell.angle_alpha   90.00
_cell.angle_beta   90.00
_cell.angle_gamma   90.00
#
_symmetry.space_group_name_H-M   'P 1'
#
loop_
_entity.id
_entity.type
_entity.pdbx_description
1 polymer ?
#
loop_
_entity_poly.entity_id
_entity_poly.type
_entity_poly.pdbx_seq_one_letter_code
_entity_poly.pdbx_strand_id
1 'polypeptide(L)'
;VILIAPINCYFLIQMELVRYTFPTWVVPLSNVIFILVTIIIVNLLLSWIWPSSVLRSDELIVLYVMLSLTTTMAGCDMLQAVLSVLGHGFWFATEENEWKELFWDHLPRWLTVSDRSVLHGYYTGDSNLYLPHHLKVWIPVLLGWLFLFFTLAIIFLCLNTILHRQWADRERLTFPIIQLPLEMTNSSSVFFRNKRMWLGIGIASSIGLLNGLSVIYPSLPSLPITRRSFSFSELPLSLYGGITVAFYPFAIGIMFLMPIDVLFSTALFYFLYRNEVALAEAMGWRGLPKFPYLDEQTFGAFVGLCIFFVWIGKHHFRQVLASVLRQPTRINDMNQPIRYQTAFWGLCGGLFLFAFALYKAGMTFWIAIIFAVLFLITPIITTRIRAESGIFVHAYHWLAPRYTLGTILGTQRLGPQNLTVLSVCFFNRDYRPQQM
;
A
#
# COMPACT_ATOMS: atom_id res chain seq x y z
N VAL A 1 -21.39 5.87 -5.47
CA VAL A 1 -20.27 4.90 -5.30
C VAL A 1 -20.25 3.84 -6.40
N ILE A 2 -21.32 3.06 -6.59
CA ILE A 2 -21.38 1.93 -7.56
C ILE A 2 -20.97 2.33 -8.99
N LEU A 3 -21.39 3.51 -9.47
CA LEU A 3 -21.05 3.99 -10.81
C LEU A 3 -19.62 4.55 -10.91
N ILE A 4 -19.10 5.15 -9.84
CA ILE A 4 -17.81 5.87 -9.87
C ILE A 4 -16.64 4.89 -9.65
N ALA A 5 -16.84 3.84 -8.86
CA ALA A 5 -15.80 2.86 -8.56
C ALA A 5 -15.22 2.18 -9.81
N PRO A 6 -16.02 1.67 -10.78
CA PRO A 6 -15.50 1.12 -12.03
C PRO A 6 -14.75 2.15 -12.88
N ILE A 7 -15.26 3.39 -12.97
CA ILE A 7 -14.61 4.48 -13.69
C ILE A 7 -13.24 4.80 -13.07
N ASN A 8 -13.17 4.85 -11.74
CA ASN A 8 -11.92 5.03 -11.01
C ASN A 8 -10.93 3.88 -11.26
N CYS A 9 -11.40 2.62 -11.25
CA CYS A 9 -10.54 1.47 -11.56
C CYS A 9 -10.00 1.54 -13.00
N TYR A 10 -10.84 1.90 -13.97
CA TYR A 10 -10.42 2.09 -15.35
C TYR A 10 -9.39 3.22 -15.47
N PHE A 11 -9.65 4.37 -14.83
CA PHE A 11 -8.71 5.48 -14.78
C PHE A 11 -7.36 5.07 -14.18
N LEU A 12 -7.36 4.30 -13.09
CA LEU A 12 -6.15 3.78 -12.46
C LEU A 12 -5.37 2.87 -13.40
N ILE A 13 -6.02 1.92 -14.06
CA ILE A 13 -5.37 1.00 -15.01
C ILE A 13 -4.72 1.79 -16.16
N GLN A 14 -5.42 2.79 -16.71
CA GLN A 14 -4.88 3.63 -17.77
C GLN A 14 -3.67 4.46 -17.29
N MET A 15 -3.74 5.02 -16.08
CA MET A 15 -2.63 5.79 -15.53
C MET A 15 -1.42 4.91 -15.22
N GLU A 16 -1.61 3.79 -14.53
CA GLU A 16 -0.52 2.97 -13.98
C GLU A 16 0.10 2.03 -15.01
N LEU A 17 -0.71 1.36 -15.83
CA LEU A 17 -0.20 0.37 -16.80
C LEU A 17 0.11 1.00 -18.16
N VAL A 18 -0.72 1.92 -18.65
CA VAL A 18 -0.57 2.47 -20.00
C VAL A 18 0.30 3.73 -20.01
N ARG A 19 0.07 4.66 -19.07
CA ARG A 19 0.81 5.93 -18.97
C ARG A 19 1.97 5.88 -17.99
N TYR A 20 2.17 4.75 -17.30
CA TYR A 20 3.26 4.53 -16.33
C TYR A 20 3.37 5.65 -15.28
N THR A 21 2.22 6.10 -14.78
CA THR A 21 2.08 7.14 -13.76
C THR A 21 1.33 6.55 -12.58
N PHE A 22 1.87 6.68 -11.36
CA PHE A 22 1.42 5.93 -10.19
C PHE A 22 0.70 6.81 -9.15
N PRO A 23 -0.59 7.13 -9.34
CA PRO A 23 -1.34 7.94 -8.38
C PRO A 23 -1.52 7.25 -7.02
N THR A 24 -1.43 5.92 -6.96
CA THR A 24 -1.57 5.12 -5.73
C THR A 24 -0.33 5.09 -4.85
N TRP A 25 0.81 5.57 -5.35
CA TRP A 25 2.06 5.60 -4.57
C TRP A 25 2.11 6.77 -3.57
N VAL A 26 1.26 7.78 -3.77
CA VAL A 26 1.21 9.00 -2.96
C VAL A 26 -0.07 9.01 -2.15
N VAL A 27 0.03 9.26 -0.85
CA VAL A 27 -1.12 9.46 0.05
C VAL A 27 -1.15 10.88 0.64
N PRO A 28 -2.30 11.58 0.69
CA PRO A 28 -3.64 11.13 0.28
C PRO A 28 -3.73 10.77 -1.20
N LEU A 29 -4.47 9.70 -1.52
CA LEU A 29 -4.51 9.11 -2.85
C LEU A 29 -4.90 10.15 -3.89
N SER A 30 -3.95 10.50 -4.75
CA SER A 30 -4.07 11.66 -5.65
C SER A 30 -5.26 11.56 -6.61
N ASN A 31 -5.55 10.36 -7.12
CA ASN A 31 -6.73 10.10 -7.95
C ASN A 31 -8.05 10.31 -7.17
N VAL A 32 -8.10 9.90 -5.90
CA VAL A 32 -9.28 10.06 -5.05
C VAL A 32 -9.53 11.53 -4.75
N ILE A 33 -8.46 12.28 -4.44
CA ILE A 33 -8.55 13.74 -4.25
C ILE A 33 -9.01 14.42 -5.53
N PHE A 34 -8.47 14.03 -6.69
CA PHE A 34 -8.91 14.56 -7.98
C PHE A 34 -10.40 14.32 -8.23
N ILE A 35 -10.88 13.07 -8.08
CA ILE A 35 -12.30 12.72 -8.24
C ILE A 35 -13.18 13.49 -7.24
N LEU A 36 -12.73 13.64 -6.00
CA LEU A 36 -13.43 14.40 -4.97
C LEU A 36 -13.56 15.88 -5.37
N VAL A 37 -12.49 16.53 -5.84
CA VAL A 37 -12.53 17.91 -6.36
C VAL A 37 -13.51 18.02 -7.53
N THR A 38 -13.43 17.10 -8.50
CA THR A 38 -14.36 17.10 -9.64
C THR A 38 -15.80 16.99 -9.19
N ILE A 39 -16.10 16.12 -8.23
CA ILE A 39 -17.46 15.95 -7.71
C ILE A 39 -17.91 17.17 -6.92
N ILE A 40 -17.03 17.82 -6.14
CA ILE A 40 -17.35 19.08 -5.47
C ILE A 40 -17.70 20.17 -6.48
N ILE A 41 -16.95 20.29 -7.59
CA ILE A 41 -17.23 21.25 -8.67
C ILE A 41 -18.58 20.94 -9.33
N VAL A 42 -18.84 19.68 -9.66
CA VAL A 42 -20.13 19.25 -10.23
C VAL A 42 -21.27 19.51 -9.25
N ASN A 43 -21.06 19.25 -7.95
CA ASN A 43 -22.05 19.49 -6.91
C ASN A 43 -22.38 20.98 -6.75
N LEU A 44 -21.37 21.85 -6.87
CA LEU A 44 -21.56 23.31 -6.90
C LEU A 44 -22.37 23.76 -8.13
N LEU A 45 -22.05 23.25 -9.32
CA LEU A 45 -22.81 23.56 -10.53
C LEU A 45 -24.26 23.04 -10.45
N LEU A 46 -24.45 21.85 -9.89
CA LEU A 46 -25.77 21.28 -9.63
C LEU A 46 -26.56 22.11 -8.63
N SER A 47 -25.93 22.74 -7.65
CA SER A 47 -26.63 23.63 -6.71
C SER A 47 -27.30 24.83 -7.41
N TRP A 48 -26.81 25.23 -8.59
CA TRP A 48 -27.41 26.32 -9.36
C TRP A 48 -28.57 25.86 -10.25
N ILE A 49 -28.57 24.59 -10.68
CA ILE A 49 -29.55 24.05 -11.63
C ILE A 49 -30.65 23.25 -10.91
N TRP A 50 -30.27 22.41 -9.94
CA TRP A 50 -31.15 21.49 -9.22
C TRP A 50 -30.77 21.35 -7.74
N PRO A 51 -31.18 22.31 -6.87
CA PRO A 51 -30.77 22.37 -5.47
C PRO A 51 -31.14 21.14 -4.63
N SER A 52 -32.18 20.40 -5.03
CA SER A 52 -32.66 19.21 -4.31
C SER A 52 -31.74 17.99 -4.44
N SER A 53 -30.80 17.99 -5.39
CA SER A 53 -29.92 16.85 -5.71
C SER A 53 -28.48 17.06 -5.25
N VAL A 54 -28.23 18.07 -4.41
CA VAL A 54 -26.89 18.44 -3.92
C VAL A 54 -26.44 17.45 -2.85
N LEU A 55 -25.24 16.89 -3.06
CA LEU A 55 -24.60 15.98 -2.12
C LEU A 55 -24.21 16.71 -0.83
N ARG A 56 -24.45 16.05 0.30
CA ARG A 56 -24.10 16.54 1.64
C ARG A 56 -22.65 16.20 2.00
N SER A 57 -22.12 16.88 3.02
CA SER A 57 -20.74 16.69 3.50
C SER A 57 -20.45 15.25 3.95
N ASP A 58 -21.40 14.61 4.62
CA ASP A 58 -21.33 13.20 5.04
C ASP A 58 -21.30 12.25 3.83
N GLU A 59 -22.10 12.50 2.80
CA GLU A 59 -22.10 11.71 1.57
C GLU A 59 -20.76 11.82 0.82
N LEU A 60 -20.16 13.01 0.80
CA LEU A 60 -18.83 13.22 0.21
C LEU A 60 -17.71 12.52 0.98
N ILE A 61 -17.79 12.48 2.31
CA ILE A 61 -16.84 11.72 3.15
C ILE A 61 -16.99 10.22 2.90
N VAL A 62 -18.23 9.70 2.85
CA VAL A 62 -18.48 8.28 2.52
C VAL A 62 -17.92 7.95 1.14
N LEU A 63 -18.13 8.83 0.16
CA LEU A 63 -17.57 8.68 -1.17
C LEU A 63 -16.04 8.65 -1.14
N TYR A 64 -15.39 9.56 -0.42
CA TYR A 64 -13.94 9.59 -0.26
C TYR A 64 -13.41 8.28 0.33
N VAL A 65 -14.01 7.80 1.42
CA VAL A 65 -13.62 6.53 2.07
C VAL A 65 -13.78 5.35 1.12
N MET A 66 -14.94 5.22 0.46
CA MET A 66 -15.21 4.12 -0.47
C MET A 66 -14.29 4.14 -1.69
N LEU A 67 -13.95 5.32 -2.21
CA LEU A 67 -13.00 5.46 -3.31
C LEU A 67 -11.56 5.17 -2.88
N SER A 68 -11.16 5.57 -1.68
CA SER A 68 -9.85 5.19 -1.13
C SER A 68 -9.71 3.68 -0.99
N LEU A 69 -10.72 3.01 -0.41
CA LEU A 69 -10.74 1.54 -0.30
C LEU A 69 -10.67 0.88 -1.69
N THR A 70 -11.51 1.33 -2.63
CA THR A 70 -11.53 0.79 -3.99
C THR A 70 -10.19 0.99 -4.70
N THR A 71 -9.59 2.17 -4.57
CA THR A 71 -8.30 2.53 -5.18
C THR A 71 -7.17 1.69 -4.62
N THR A 72 -7.13 1.51 -3.30
CA THR A 72 -6.19 0.62 -2.63
C THR A 72 -6.28 -0.80 -3.19
N MET A 73 -7.50 -1.32 -3.37
CA MET A 73 -7.67 -2.66 -3.91
C MET A 73 -7.26 -2.77 -5.39
N ALA A 74 -7.56 -1.75 -6.19
CA ALA A 74 -7.30 -1.72 -7.63
C ALA A 74 -5.86 -1.31 -8.02
N GLY A 75 -5.05 -0.86 -7.07
CA GLY A 75 -3.72 -0.32 -7.31
C GLY A 75 -2.72 -1.35 -7.85
N CYS A 76 -1.62 -0.82 -8.41
CA CYS A 76 -0.54 -1.57 -9.04
C CYS A 76 -0.06 -2.78 -8.22
N ASP A 77 0.19 -2.58 -6.93
CA ASP A 77 0.78 -3.62 -6.09
C ASP A 77 -0.23 -4.68 -5.59
N MET A 78 -1.53 -4.56 -5.90
CA MET A 78 -2.55 -5.53 -5.45
C MET A 78 -3.25 -6.23 -6.61
N LEU A 79 -4.28 -5.62 -7.22
CA LEU A 79 -5.02 -6.26 -8.30
C LEU A 79 -4.16 -6.44 -9.56
N GLN A 80 -3.41 -5.42 -9.97
CA GLN A 80 -2.59 -5.48 -11.18
C GLN A 80 -1.42 -6.46 -11.01
N ALA A 81 -0.82 -6.48 -9.81
CA ALA A 81 0.17 -7.48 -9.41
C ALA A 81 -0.39 -8.90 -9.56
N VAL A 82 -1.61 -9.16 -9.07
CA VAL A 82 -2.26 -10.48 -9.25
C VAL A 82 -2.46 -10.80 -10.72
N LEU A 83 -3.04 -9.87 -11.51
CA LEU A 83 -3.27 -10.07 -12.94
C LEU A 83 -1.99 -10.49 -13.69
N SER A 84 -0.83 -9.95 -13.30
CA SER A 84 0.45 -10.31 -13.91
C SER A 84 0.93 -11.73 -13.59
N VAL A 85 0.45 -12.35 -12.51
CA VAL A 85 0.88 -13.68 -12.05
C VAL A 85 -0.09 -14.80 -12.47
N LEU A 86 -1.37 -14.49 -12.71
CA LEU A 86 -2.44 -15.48 -12.92
C LEU A 86 -2.09 -16.57 -13.95
N GLY A 87 -1.57 -16.19 -15.12
CA GLY A 87 -1.23 -17.12 -16.20
C GLY A 87 0.28 -17.23 -16.50
N HIS A 88 1.11 -16.43 -15.85
CA HIS A 88 2.48 -16.18 -16.29
C HIS A 88 3.35 -17.44 -16.30
N GLY A 89 3.29 -18.22 -15.23
CA GLY A 89 4.08 -19.46 -15.09
C GLY A 89 3.73 -20.55 -16.09
N PHE A 90 2.51 -20.55 -16.64
CA PHE A 90 2.07 -21.54 -17.65
C PHE A 90 2.25 -21.04 -19.08
N TRP A 91 2.02 -19.75 -19.32
CA TRP A 91 2.11 -19.13 -20.65
C TRP A 91 3.56 -18.98 -21.12
N PHE A 92 4.44 -18.43 -20.29
CA PHE A 92 5.84 -18.17 -20.65
C PHE A 92 6.78 -19.36 -20.37
N ALA A 93 6.24 -20.53 -20.02
CA ALA A 93 7.04 -21.75 -19.90
C ALA A 93 7.54 -22.20 -21.28
N THR A 94 8.85 -22.26 -21.44
CA THR A 94 9.56 -22.77 -22.62
C THR A 94 10.46 -23.95 -22.21
N GLU A 95 10.98 -24.69 -23.18
CA GLU A 95 11.88 -25.81 -22.87
C GLU A 95 13.21 -25.32 -22.28
N GLU A 96 13.68 -24.14 -22.68
CA GLU A 96 14.94 -23.56 -22.22
C GLU A 96 14.91 -23.05 -20.77
N ASN A 97 13.73 -22.66 -20.28
CA ASN A 97 13.59 -22.18 -18.91
C ASN A 97 13.18 -23.28 -17.92
N GLU A 98 12.79 -24.46 -18.41
CA GLU A 98 12.42 -25.64 -17.61
C GLU A 98 11.32 -25.35 -16.58
N TRP A 99 10.51 -24.29 -16.76
CA TRP A 99 9.48 -23.90 -15.79
C TRP A 99 8.42 -24.97 -15.60
N LYS A 100 8.24 -25.79 -16.64
CA LYS A 100 7.33 -26.92 -16.61
C LYS A 100 7.79 -27.96 -15.58
N GLU A 101 9.04 -28.41 -15.62
CA GLU A 101 9.56 -29.36 -14.64
C GLU A 101 9.71 -28.73 -13.25
N LEU A 102 10.10 -27.46 -13.18
CA LEU A 102 10.45 -26.82 -11.91
C LEU A 102 9.25 -26.35 -11.08
N PHE A 103 8.18 -25.87 -11.73
CA PHE A 103 7.13 -25.10 -11.03
C PHE A 103 5.71 -25.59 -11.23
N TRP A 104 5.36 -26.26 -12.34
CA TRP A 104 3.96 -26.57 -12.66
C TRP A 104 3.27 -27.42 -11.60
N ASP A 105 3.99 -28.36 -11.00
CA ASP A 105 3.46 -29.23 -9.93
C ASP A 105 3.27 -28.49 -8.60
N HIS A 106 3.90 -27.33 -8.45
CA HIS A 106 3.85 -26.50 -7.23
C HIS A 106 2.93 -25.29 -7.37
N LEU A 107 2.42 -25.00 -8.58
CA LEU A 107 1.53 -23.87 -8.80
C LEU A 107 0.10 -24.17 -8.32
N PRO A 108 -0.51 -23.31 -7.48
CA PRO A 108 -1.86 -23.49 -7.00
C PRO A 108 -2.89 -23.32 -8.12
N ARG A 109 -3.50 -24.42 -8.57
CA ARG A 109 -4.49 -24.44 -9.67
C ARG A 109 -5.74 -23.61 -9.40
N TRP A 110 -6.04 -23.28 -8.15
CA TRP A 110 -7.18 -22.44 -7.75
C TRP A 110 -6.83 -20.95 -7.65
N LEU A 111 -5.56 -20.58 -7.80
CA LEU A 111 -5.08 -19.19 -7.85
C LEU A 111 -4.38 -18.85 -9.18
N THR A 112 -4.14 -19.84 -10.03
CA THR A 112 -3.46 -19.68 -11.31
C THR A 112 -4.24 -20.37 -12.42
N VAL A 113 -4.12 -19.84 -13.64
CA VAL A 113 -4.76 -20.35 -14.84
C VAL A 113 -3.75 -21.18 -15.61
N SER A 114 -4.03 -22.48 -15.73
CA SER A 114 -3.16 -23.44 -16.43
C SER A 114 -3.58 -23.72 -17.88
N ASP A 115 -4.82 -23.38 -18.26
CA ASP A 115 -5.35 -23.68 -19.58
C ASP A 115 -4.78 -22.74 -20.66
N ARG A 116 -3.89 -23.25 -21.51
CA ARG A 116 -3.25 -22.48 -22.58
C ARG A 116 -4.23 -21.94 -23.62
N SER A 117 -5.36 -22.61 -23.86
CA SER A 117 -6.34 -22.13 -24.85
C SER A 117 -6.99 -20.82 -24.39
N VAL A 118 -7.32 -20.73 -23.10
CA VAL A 118 -7.87 -19.54 -22.46
C VAL A 118 -6.80 -18.45 -22.34
N LEU A 119 -5.57 -18.83 -22.00
CA LEU A 119 -4.45 -17.88 -21.91
C LEU A 119 -4.08 -17.28 -23.27
N HIS A 120 -4.24 -18.01 -24.37
CA HIS A 120 -4.03 -17.46 -25.71
C HIS A 120 -4.90 -16.22 -25.91
N GLY A 121 -6.22 -16.33 -25.72
CA GLY A 121 -7.13 -15.19 -25.81
C GLY A 121 -6.83 -14.04 -24.84
N TYR A 122 -6.26 -14.33 -23.67
CA TYR A 122 -5.84 -13.30 -22.69
C TYR A 122 -4.60 -12.52 -23.15
N TYR A 123 -3.60 -13.19 -23.73
CA TYR A 123 -2.33 -12.57 -24.12
C TYR A 123 -2.31 -12.03 -25.54
N THR A 124 -2.95 -12.71 -26.50
CA THR A 124 -2.95 -12.31 -27.91
C THR A 124 -4.15 -11.45 -28.30
N GLY A 125 -5.19 -11.42 -27.46
CA GLY A 125 -6.44 -10.74 -27.77
C GLY A 125 -7.34 -11.55 -28.71
N ASP A 126 -8.25 -10.86 -29.41
CA ASP A 126 -9.25 -11.41 -30.34
C ASP A 126 -10.13 -12.52 -29.75
N SER A 127 -10.50 -12.35 -28.47
CA SER A 127 -11.25 -13.32 -27.70
C SER A 127 -12.27 -12.63 -26.80
N ASN A 128 -13.30 -13.38 -26.39
CA ASN A 128 -14.37 -12.86 -25.55
C ASN A 128 -14.37 -13.54 -24.16
N LEU A 129 -14.37 -12.76 -23.09
CA LEU A 129 -14.47 -13.28 -21.72
C LEU A 129 -15.77 -14.05 -21.47
N TYR A 130 -16.86 -13.68 -22.15
CA TYR A 130 -18.19 -14.25 -21.93
C TYR A 130 -18.38 -15.66 -22.53
N LEU A 131 -17.35 -16.23 -23.14
CA LEU A 131 -17.38 -17.62 -23.59
C LEU A 131 -17.53 -18.57 -22.37
N PRO A 132 -18.45 -19.55 -22.40
CA PRO A 132 -18.68 -20.45 -21.26
C PRO A 132 -17.43 -21.17 -20.76
N HIS A 133 -16.54 -21.53 -21.68
CA HIS A 133 -15.26 -22.16 -21.36
C HIS A 133 -14.32 -21.20 -20.59
N HIS A 134 -14.20 -19.94 -21.03
CA HIS A 134 -13.37 -18.94 -20.36
C HIS A 134 -13.89 -18.65 -18.96
N LEU A 135 -15.21 -18.48 -18.80
CA LEU A 135 -15.84 -18.28 -17.49
C LEU A 135 -15.57 -19.47 -16.55
N LYS A 136 -15.67 -20.71 -17.05
CA LYS A 136 -15.42 -21.91 -16.24
C LYS A 136 -13.98 -21.98 -15.71
N VAL A 137 -13.01 -21.46 -16.45
CA VAL A 137 -11.59 -21.43 -16.06
C VAL A 137 -11.27 -20.22 -15.16
N TRP A 138 -11.78 -19.03 -15.49
CA TRP A 138 -11.46 -17.80 -14.77
C TRP A 138 -12.21 -17.64 -13.45
N ILE A 139 -13.50 -18.00 -13.38
CA ILE A 139 -14.34 -17.76 -12.19
C ILE A 139 -13.73 -18.39 -10.92
N PRO A 140 -13.31 -19.68 -10.91
CA PRO A 140 -12.72 -20.29 -9.71
C PRO A 140 -11.47 -19.56 -9.23
N VAL A 141 -10.62 -19.13 -10.17
CA VAL A 141 -9.38 -18.42 -9.87
C VAL A 141 -9.66 -17.02 -9.29
N LEU A 142 -10.57 -16.28 -9.91
CA LEU A 142 -11.00 -14.98 -9.42
C LEU A 142 -11.65 -15.07 -8.04
N LEU A 143 -12.50 -16.07 -7.81
CA LEU A 143 -13.09 -16.33 -6.50
C LEU A 143 -12.04 -16.68 -5.45
N GLY A 144 -11.00 -17.43 -5.82
CA GLY A 144 -9.86 -17.73 -4.95
C GLY A 144 -9.14 -16.47 -4.47
N TRP A 145 -8.80 -15.57 -5.40
CA TRP A 145 -8.17 -14.29 -5.06
C TRP A 145 -9.08 -13.35 -4.29
N LEU A 146 -10.36 -13.26 -4.66
CA LEU A 146 -11.36 -12.48 -3.92
C LEU A 146 -11.51 -12.98 -2.49
N PHE A 147 -11.53 -14.30 -2.28
CA PHE A 147 -11.56 -14.90 -0.96
C PHE A 147 -10.34 -14.53 -0.12
N LEU A 148 -9.13 -14.59 -0.71
CA LEU A 148 -7.90 -14.16 -0.02
C LEU A 148 -7.95 -12.69 0.37
N PHE A 149 -8.30 -11.79 -0.56
CA PHE A 149 -8.36 -10.35 -0.28
C PHE A 149 -9.47 -9.98 0.69
N PHE A 150 -10.62 -10.65 0.60
CA PHE A 150 -11.72 -10.46 1.54
C PHE A 150 -11.32 -10.89 2.96
N THR A 151 -10.60 -12.01 3.08
CA THR A 151 -10.05 -12.45 4.37
C THR A 151 -9.07 -11.43 4.94
N LEU A 152 -8.16 -10.91 4.12
CA LEU A 152 -7.23 -9.85 4.53
C LEU A 152 -7.96 -8.57 4.95
N ALA A 153 -9.02 -8.18 4.24
CA ALA A 153 -9.84 -7.03 4.60
C ALA A 153 -10.52 -7.22 5.96
N ILE A 154 -11.02 -8.42 6.27
CA ILE A 154 -11.56 -8.75 7.60
C ILE A 154 -10.48 -8.63 8.68
N ILE A 155 -9.29 -9.17 8.43
CA ILE A 155 -8.15 -9.09 9.37
C ILE A 155 -7.81 -7.62 9.65
N PHE A 156 -7.70 -6.80 8.61
CA PHE A 156 -7.39 -5.37 8.74
C PHE A 156 -8.51 -4.62 9.46
N LEU A 157 -9.78 -4.89 9.16
CA LEU A 157 -10.91 -4.29 9.86
C LEU A 157 -10.91 -4.64 11.36
N CYS A 158 -10.60 -5.89 11.70
CA CYS A 158 -10.49 -6.35 13.09
C CYS A 158 -9.30 -5.67 13.81
N LEU A 159 -8.14 -5.60 13.15
CA LEU A 159 -6.96 -4.93 13.69
C LEU A 159 -7.19 -3.43 13.88
N ASN A 160 -7.77 -2.77 12.87
CA ASN A 160 -8.13 -1.35 12.94
C ASN A 160 -9.06 -1.10 14.12
N THR A 161 -10.11 -1.90 14.31
CA THR A 161 -11.02 -1.78 15.47
C THR A 161 -10.28 -1.90 16.82
N ILE A 162 -9.35 -2.85 16.95
CA ILE A 162 -8.59 -3.07 18.19
C ILE A 162 -7.61 -1.93 18.46
N LEU A 163 -6.88 -1.49 17.43
CA LEU A 163 -5.78 -0.52 17.53
C LEU A 163 -6.24 0.93 17.51
N HIS A 164 -7.31 1.25 16.78
CA HIS A 164 -7.81 2.60 16.58
C HIS A 164 -8.03 3.33 17.90
N ARG A 165 -8.65 2.68 18.90
CA ARG A 165 -8.90 3.31 20.20
C ARG A 165 -7.63 3.64 20.97
N GLN A 166 -6.64 2.75 20.92
CA GLN A 166 -5.34 2.98 21.55
C GLN A 166 -4.64 4.18 20.88
N TRP A 167 -4.68 4.23 19.56
CA TRP A 167 -3.98 5.25 18.77
C TRP A 167 -4.68 6.62 18.79
N ALA A 168 -6.00 6.65 18.61
CA ALA A 168 -6.79 7.89 18.56
C ALA A 168 -7.05 8.49 19.95
N ASP A 169 -7.53 7.69 20.92
CA ASP A 169 -8.00 8.25 22.20
C ASP A 169 -6.87 8.40 23.22
N ARG A 170 -6.02 7.38 23.34
CA ARG A 170 -4.97 7.35 24.38
C ARG A 170 -3.69 8.02 23.91
N GLU A 171 -3.26 7.72 22.70
CA GLU A 171 -2.00 8.23 22.13
C GLU A 171 -2.20 9.51 21.30
N ARG A 172 -3.45 9.87 20.97
CA ARG A 172 -3.84 11.14 20.32
C ARG A 172 -3.03 11.46 19.08
N LEU A 173 -2.97 10.51 18.15
CA LEU A 173 -2.33 10.72 16.86
C LEU A 173 -2.93 11.91 16.10
N THR A 174 -2.08 12.61 15.34
CA THR A 174 -2.41 13.87 14.66
C THR A 174 -3.21 13.67 13.36
N PHE A 175 -3.07 12.51 12.72
CA PHE A 175 -3.67 12.17 11.41
C PHE A 175 -3.58 13.30 10.35
N PRO A 176 -2.37 13.75 9.95
CA PRO A 176 -2.23 14.92 9.07
C PRO A 176 -2.87 14.74 7.68
N ILE A 177 -2.82 13.53 7.13
CA ILE A 177 -3.26 13.21 5.77
C ILE A 177 -4.77 13.42 5.55
N ILE A 178 -5.60 13.22 6.57
CA ILE A 178 -7.06 13.33 6.44
C ILE A 178 -7.56 14.77 6.55
N GLN A 179 -6.71 15.72 6.96
CA GLN A 179 -7.11 17.11 7.17
C GLN A 179 -7.58 17.75 5.85
N LEU A 180 -6.87 17.48 4.74
CA LEU A 180 -7.23 18.00 3.43
C LEU A 180 -8.64 17.56 2.97
N PRO A 181 -8.95 16.25 2.85
CA PRO A 181 -10.29 15.82 2.42
C PRO A 181 -11.38 16.24 3.42
N LEU A 182 -11.07 16.32 4.71
CA LEU A 182 -12.03 16.77 5.73
C LEU A 182 -12.38 18.25 5.57
N GLU A 183 -11.40 19.12 5.35
CA GLU A 183 -11.62 20.55 5.07
C GLU A 183 -12.33 20.80 3.74
N MET A 184 -12.05 19.98 2.72
CA MET A 184 -12.71 20.06 1.41
C MET A 184 -14.19 19.65 1.45
N THR A 185 -14.57 18.74 2.33
CA THR A 185 -15.96 18.22 2.40
C THR A 185 -16.84 19.02 3.34
N ASN A 186 -16.26 19.78 4.27
CA ASN A 186 -16.99 20.61 5.21
C ASN A 186 -17.62 21.83 4.52
N SER A 187 -18.96 21.89 4.51
CA SER A 187 -19.74 22.96 3.88
C SER A 187 -19.51 24.35 4.46
N SER A 188 -19.04 24.42 5.71
CA SER A 188 -18.78 25.67 6.43
C SER A 188 -17.33 26.12 6.32
N SER A 189 -16.46 25.38 5.62
CA SER A 189 -15.03 25.67 5.62
C SER A 189 -14.70 26.93 4.83
N VAL A 190 -13.83 27.75 5.43
CA VAL A 190 -13.22 28.93 4.77
C VAL A 190 -12.19 28.49 3.72
N PHE A 191 -11.92 27.19 3.61
CA PHE A 191 -10.91 26.59 2.74
C PHE A 191 -10.99 27.12 1.31
N PHE A 192 -12.13 26.95 0.62
CA PHE A 192 -12.31 27.42 -0.75
C PHE A 192 -12.40 28.94 -0.88
N ARG A 193 -12.62 29.69 0.21
CA ARG A 193 -12.62 31.17 0.21
C ARG A 193 -11.23 31.74 0.48
N ASN A 194 -10.27 30.93 0.89
CA ASN A 194 -8.94 31.39 1.29
C ASN A 194 -8.06 31.73 0.07
N LYS A 195 -7.76 33.01 -0.12
CA LYS A 195 -6.91 33.49 -1.22
C LYS A 195 -5.49 32.91 -1.19
N ARG A 196 -4.94 32.61 0.00
CA ARG A 196 -3.59 32.03 0.14
C ARG A 196 -3.53 30.60 -0.38
N MET A 197 -4.60 29.82 -0.16
CA MET A 197 -4.73 28.48 -0.70
C MET A 197 -4.72 28.52 -2.23
N TRP A 198 -5.54 29.38 -2.83
CA TRP A 198 -5.59 29.54 -4.29
C TRP A 198 -4.27 30.03 -4.89
N LEU A 199 -3.53 30.88 -4.18
CA LEU A 199 -2.17 31.27 -4.58
C LEU A 199 -1.23 30.05 -4.64
N GLY A 200 -1.24 29.20 -3.60
CA GLY A 200 -0.45 27.98 -3.56
C GLY A 200 -0.83 26.99 -4.67
N ILE A 201 -2.13 26.76 -4.89
CA ILE A 201 -2.66 25.94 -5.99
C ILE A 201 -2.22 26.53 -7.34
N GLY A 202 -2.32 27.84 -7.51
CA GLY A 202 -1.92 28.54 -8.73
C GLY A 202 -0.44 28.34 -9.05
N ILE A 203 0.44 28.51 -8.06
CA ILE A 203 1.89 28.30 -8.20
C ILE A 203 2.18 26.84 -8.57
N ALA A 204 1.67 25.89 -7.78
CA ALA A 204 1.93 24.46 -8.02
C ALA A 204 1.39 23.99 -9.38
N SER A 205 0.18 24.42 -9.75
CA SER A 205 -0.46 24.08 -11.03
C SER A 205 0.29 24.72 -12.19
N SER A 206 0.75 25.96 -12.06
CA SER A 206 1.50 26.65 -13.12
C SER A 206 2.84 25.96 -13.39
N ILE A 207 3.56 25.56 -12.34
CA ILE A 207 4.81 24.79 -12.48
C ILE A 207 4.53 23.43 -13.13
N GLY A 208 3.50 22.72 -12.68
CA GLY A 208 3.11 21.43 -13.25
C GLY A 208 2.69 21.52 -14.73
N LEU A 209 1.89 22.54 -15.08
CA LEU A 209 1.45 22.82 -16.44
C LEU A 209 2.63 23.19 -17.34
N LEU A 210 3.53 24.07 -16.89
CA LEU A 210 4.72 24.43 -17.66
C LEU A 210 5.58 23.21 -17.96
N ASN A 211 5.80 22.36 -16.96
CA ASN A 211 6.57 21.13 -17.14
C ASN A 211 5.87 20.11 -18.04
N GLY A 212 4.54 19.96 -17.91
CA GLY A 212 3.75 19.12 -18.81
C GLY A 212 3.78 19.62 -20.26
N LEU A 213 3.68 20.94 -20.46
CA LEU A 213 3.77 21.57 -21.77
C LEU A 213 5.19 21.46 -22.36
N SER A 214 6.24 21.56 -21.55
CA SER A 214 7.63 21.38 -22.01
C SER A 214 7.90 19.96 -22.55
N VAL A 215 7.19 18.94 -22.05
CA VAL A 215 7.25 17.57 -22.61
C VAL A 215 6.65 17.50 -24.01
N ILE A 216 5.55 18.22 -24.26
CA ILE A 216 4.86 18.24 -25.56
C ILE A 216 5.56 19.19 -26.55
N TYR A 217 6.01 20.33 -26.05
CA TYR A 217 6.69 21.41 -26.79
C TYR A 217 8.08 21.65 -26.18
N PRO A 218 9.13 20.97 -26.67
CA PRO A 218 10.49 21.09 -26.14
C PRO A 218 11.08 22.51 -26.22
N SER A 219 10.47 23.42 -26.97
CA SER A 219 10.84 24.84 -27.04
C SER A 219 10.53 25.61 -25.75
N LEU A 220 9.66 25.09 -24.89
CA LEU A 220 9.33 25.70 -23.61
C LEU A 220 10.31 25.25 -22.51
N PRO A 221 10.78 26.15 -21.64
CA PRO A 221 11.68 25.79 -20.55
C PRO A 221 10.96 24.91 -19.53
N SER A 222 11.64 23.87 -19.04
CA SER A 222 11.18 23.07 -17.90
C SER A 222 11.84 23.55 -16.61
N LEU A 223 11.05 23.59 -15.55
CA LEU A 223 11.53 23.86 -14.19
C LEU A 223 11.97 22.55 -13.53
N PRO A 224 13.18 22.51 -12.95
CA PRO A 224 13.77 21.28 -12.43
C PRO A 224 13.26 20.91 -11.04
N ILE A 225 11.97 20.57 -10.95
CA ILE A 225 11.34 20.15 -9.69
C ILE A 225 11.38 18.64 -9.46
N THR A 226 11.70 17.85 -10.49
CA THR A 226 11.77 16.38 -10.42
C THR A 226 13.12 15.91 -9.85
N ARG A 227 13.23 14.60 -9.60
CA ARG A 227 14.42 13.95 -9.05
C ARG A 227 15.68 14.34 -9.84
N ARG A 228 16.61 14.97 -9.15
CA ARG A 228 17.97 15.24 -9.62
C ARG A 228 18.97 14.58 -8.71
N SER A 229 19.82 13.73 -9.29
CA SER A 229 20.87 13.04 -8.58
C SER A 229 22.18 13.80 -8.72
N PHE A 230 22.81 14.09 -7.60
CA PHE A 230 24.13 14.70 -7.50
C PHE A 230 25.10 13.62 -7.03
N SER A 231 26.13 13.34 -7.82
CA SER A 231 27.21 12.42 -7.47
C SER A 231 28.48 13.19 -7.18
N PHE A 232 29.25 12.73 -6.20
CA PHE A 232 30.54 13.30 -5.85
C PHE A 232 31.66 12.39 -6.33
N SER A 233 32.65 12.94 -7.03
CA SER A 233 33.78 12.17 -7.57
C SER A 233 34.99 12.16 -6.63
N GLU A 234 35.11 13.16 -5.76
CA GLU A 234 36.26 13.38 -4.89
C GLU A 234 36.03 12.86 -3.47
N LEU A 235 37.07 12.25 -2.87
CA LEU A 235 37.07 11.86 -1.46
C LEU A 235 37.03 13.12 -0.56
N PRO A 236 36.32 13.11 0.58
CA PRO A 236 35.57 11.99 1.17
C PRO A 236 34.12 11.88 0.68
N LEU A 237 33.62 12.86 -0.08
CA LEU A 237 32.21 12.95 -0.48
C LEU A 237 31.81 11.85 -1.46
N SER A 238 32.76 11.28 -2.21
CA SER A 238 32.51 10.11 -3.07
C SER A 238 32.00 8.90 -2.28
N LEU A 239 32.41 8.74 -1.02
CA LEU A 239 31.95 7.67 -0.12
C LEU A 239 30.49 7.84 0.33
N TYR A 240 29.97 9.07 0.26
CA TYR A 240 28.57 9.34 0.56
C TYR A 240 27.63 8.88 -0.57
N GLY A 241 28.17 8.53 -1.74
CA GLY A 241 27.40 8.18 -2.93
C GLY A 241 26.56 9.35 -3.47
N GLY A 242 25.61 9.02 -4.36
CA GLY A 242 24.76 10.03 -4.99
C GLY A 242 23.60 10.50 -4.10
N ILE A 243 23.35 11.81 -4.01
CA ILE A 243 22.20 12.41 -3.32
C ILE A 243 21.13 12.76 -4.35
N THR A 244 19.92 12.22 -4.21
CA THR A 244 18.77 12.61 -5.04
C THR A 244 17.92 13.63 -4.33
N VAL A 245 17.76 14.81 -4.94
CA VAL A 245 16.91 15.89 -4.44
C VAL A 245 15.73 16.08 -5.40
N ALA A 246 14.53 16.30 -4.85
CA ALA A 246 13.35 16.63 -5.63
C ALA A 246 12.50 17.67 -4.89
N PHE A 247 11.94 18.62 -5.62
CA PHE A 247 11.17 19.75 -5.08
C PHE A 247 9.73 19.70 -5.57
N TYR A 248 9.04 18.61 -5.27
CA TYR A 248 7.63 18.46 -5.65
C TYR A 248 6.74 19.39 -4.81
N PRO A 249 6.00 20.33 -5.41
CA PRO A 249 5.16 21.26 -4.66
C PRO A 249 4.12 20.56 -3.77
N PHE A 250 3.53 19.46 -4.26
CA PHE A 250 2.57 18.68 -3.47
C PHE A 250 3.23 18.00 -2.25
N ALA A 251 4.46 17.49 -2.40
CA ALA A 251 5.19 16.84 -1.32
C ALA A 251 5.55 17.86 -0.23
N ILE A 252 6.01 19.04 -0.63
CA ILE A 252 6.30 20.17 0.29
C ILE A 252 5.02 20.55 1.06
N GLY A 253 3.88 20.62 0.37
CA GLY A 253 2.58 20.90 0.99
C GLY A 253 2.18 19.86 2.05
N ILE A 254 2.32 18.57 1.76
CA ILE A 254 2.00 17.50 2.72
C ILE A 254 3.00 17.48 3.87
N MET A 255 4.29 17.65 3.60
CA MET A 255 5.33 17.72 4.63
C MET A 255 5.13 18.89 5.60
N PHE A 256 4.45 19.97 5.19
CA PHE A 256 4.11 21.08 6.09
C PHE A 256 3.07 20.68 7.15
N LEU A 257 2.29 19.62 6.92
CA LEU A 257 1.35 19.08 7.90
C LEU A 257 2.01 18.10 8.89
N MET A 258 3.26 17.70 8.62
CA MET A 258 4.01 16.75 9.46
C MET A 258 4.46 17.42 10.77
N PRO A 259 4.36 16.75 11.93
CA PRO A 259 4.89 17.28 13.18
C PRO A 259 6.40 17.52 13.09
N ILE A 260 6.86 18.62 13.69
CA ILE A 260 8.27 19.06 13.61
C ILE A 260 9.25 18.02 14.16
N ASP A 261 8.88 17.30 15.22
CA ASP A 261 9.73 16.28 15.84
C ASP A 261 9.98 15.09 14.89
N VAL A 262 8.97 14.72 14.10
CA VAL A 262 9.11 13.63 13.12
C VAL A 262 9.93 14.10 11.92
N LEU A 263 9.74 15.34 11.49
CA LEU A 263 10.55 15.94 10.41
C LEU A 263 12.03 15.99 10.80
N PHE A 264 12.32 16.46 12.02
CA PHE A 264 13.67 16.48 12.59
C PHE A 264 14.27 15.07 12.66
N SER A 265 13.52 14.11 13.20
CA SER A 265 13.96 12.72 13.30
C SER A 265 14.28 12.14 11.92
N THR A 266 13.41 12.35 10.93
CA THR A 266 13.61 11.85 9.56
C THR A 266 14.88 12.40 8.94
N ALA A 267 15.15 13.70 9.10
CA ALA A 267 16.37 14.33 8.61
C ALA A 267 17.62 13.80 9.33
N LEU A 268 17.59 13.73 10.66
CA LEU A 268 18.70 13.22 11.47
C LEU A 268 19.05 11.77 11.11
N PHE A 269 18.05 10.88 11.09
CA PHE A 269 18.26 9.46 10.79
C PHE A 269 18.68 9.24 9.33
N TYR A 270 18.24 10.07 8.39
CA TYR A 270 18.77 10.05 7.03
C TYR A 270 20.28 10.30 7.00
N PHE A 271 20.77 11.33 7.69
CA PHE A 271 22.21 11.60 7.74
C PHE A 271 22.98 10.53 8.52
N LEU A 272 22.45 10.02 9.63
CA LEU A 272 23.08 8.92 10.37
C LEU A 272 23.26 7.68 9.49
N TYR A 273 22.20 7.28 8.78
CA TYR A 273 22.22 6.20 7.79
C TYR A 273 23.28 6.42 6.70
N ARG A 274 23.38 7.63 6.15
CA ARG A 274 24.37 7.94 5.11
C ARG A 274 25.80 7.89 5.62
N ASN A 275 26.04 8.34 6.86
CA ASN A 275 27.33 8.21 7.51
C ASN A 275 27.71 6.75 7.72
N GLU A 276 26.79 5.89 8.12
CA GLU A 276 27.04 4.46 8.30
C GLU A 276 27.50 3.79 7.00
N VAL A 277 26.81 4.06 5.89
CA VAL A 277 27.19 3.55 4.57
C VAL A 277 28.57 4.07 4.14
N ALA A 278 28.82 5.38 4.32
CA ALA A 278 30.10 5.98 3.98
C ALA A 278 31.26 5.43 4.84
N LEU A 279 31.02 5.17 6.13
CA LEU A 279 31.99 4.53 7.03
C LEU A 279 32.29 3.10 6.61
N ALA A 280 31.26 2.31 6.27
CA ALA A 280 31.44 0.97 5.77
C ALA A 280 32.29 0.93 4.49
N GLU A 281 32.08 1.91 3.61
CA GLU A 281 32.87 2.07 2.40
C GLU A 281 34.32 2.48 2.72
N ALA A 282 34.52 3.44 3.64
CA ALA A 282 35.84 3.89 4.08
C ALA A 282 36.68 2.76 4.70
N MET A 283 36.04 1.89 5.49
CA MET A 283 36.67 0.74 6.14
C MET A 283 36.96 -0.43 5.18
N GLY A 284 36.55 -0.32 3.91
CA GLY A 284 36.80 -1.35 2.91
C GLY A 284 35.91 -2.60 3.04
N TRP A 285 34.78 -2.51 3.74
CA TRP A 285 33.84 -3.63 3.91
C TRP A 285 33.06 -4.01 2.64
N ARG A 286 33.48 -3.52 1.47
CA ARG A 286 32.93 -3.85 0.14
C ARG A 286 32.94 -5.35 -0.17
N GLY A 287 33.82 -6.13 0.46
CA GLY A 287 33.88 -7.58 0.28
C GLY A 287 32.72 -8.34 0.94
N LEU A 288 31.96 -7.70 1.84
CA LEU A 288 30.79 -8.29 2.47
C LEU A 288 29.53 -7.95 1.64
N PRO A 289 28.79 -8.95 1.16
CA PRO A 289 27.62 -8.70 0.32
C PRO A 289 26.58 -7.92 1.12
N LYS A 290 26.11 -6.79 0.57
CA LYS A 290 25.05 -5.93 1.12
C LYS A 290 25.35 -5.27 2.47
N PHE A 291 26.59 -5.34 2.99
CA PHE A 291 26.96 -4.63 4.22
C PHE A 291 26.70 -3.11 4.04
N PRO A 292 26.04 -2.42 4.99
CA PRO A 292 25.75 -2.78 6.39
C PRO A 292 24.40 -3.49 6.66
N TYR A 293 23.84 -4.22 5.69
CA TYR A 293 22.61 -5.02 5.82
C TYR A 293 21.36 -4.18 6.10
N LEU A 294 21.17 -3.14 5.28
CA LEU A 294 20.14 -2.11 5.47
C LEU A 294 18.71 -2.67 5.46
N ASP A 295 18.44 -3.64 4.59
CA ASP A 295 17.13 -4.28 4.51
C ASP A 295 16.85 -5.07 5.79
N GLU A 296 17.85 -5.80 6.30
CA GLU A 296 17.77 -6.56 7.55
C GLU A 296 17.65 -5.65 8.78
N GLN A 297 18.38 -4.53 8.81
CA GLN A 297 18.25 -3.51 9.85
C GLN A 297 16.83 -2.90 9.86
N THR A 298 16.32 -2.55 8.69
CA THR A 298 14.97 -2.00 8.54
C THR A 298 13.92 -3.01 9.00
N PHE A 299 14.06 -4.28 8.60
CA PHE A 299 13.18 -5.34 9.06
C PHE A 299 13.23 -5.51 10.58
N GLY A 300 14.43 -5.54 11.16
CA GLY A 300 14.63 -5.58 12.61
C GLY A 300 13.99 -4.41 13.34
N ALA A 301 14.08 -3.20 12.78
CA ALA A 301 13.42 -2.00 13.31
C ALA A 301 11.89 -2.13 13.27
N PHE A 302 11.31 -2.64 12.18
CA PHE A 302 9.86 -2.87 12.07
C PHE A 302 9.36 -3.89 13.11
N VAL A 303 10.08 -5.00 13.27
CA VAL A 303 9.78 -6.01 14.31
C VAL A 303 9.90 -5.39 15.71
N GLY A 304 10.98 -4.65 15.97
CA GLY A 304 11.22 -3.96 17.24
C GLY A 304 10.12 -2.96 17.58
N LEU A 305 9.69 -2.16 16.61
CA LEU A 305 8.56 -1.23 16.77
C LEU A 305 7.25 -1.96 17.04
N CYS A 306 6.97 -3.07 16.35
CA CYS A 306 5.78 -3.88 16.65
C CYS A 306 5.79 -4.38 18.10
N ILE A 307 6.91 -4.92 18.58
CA ILE A 307 7.06 -5.37 19.97
C ILE A 307 6.88 -4.20 20.95
N PHE A 308 7.48 -3.05 20.64
CA PHE A 308 7.36 -1.84 21.44
C PHE A 308 5.91 -1.33 21.53
N PHE A 309 5.16 -1.33 20.43
CA PHE A 309 3.74 -0.96 20.43
C PHE A 309 2.86 -1.95 21.21
N VAL A 310 3.16 -3.25 21.11
CA VAL A 310 2.49 -4.26 21.95
C VAL A 310 2.79 -4.03 23.43
N TRP A 311 4.03 -3.65 23.77
CA TRP A 311 4.40 -3.31 25.15
C TRP A 311 3.64 -2.07 25.63
N ILE A 312 3.69 -0.93 24.92
CA ILE A 312 2.96 0.28 25.31
C ILE A 312 1.46 0.00 25.47
N GLY A 313 0.89 -0.73 24.52
CA GLY A 313 -0.52 -1.13 24.52
C GLY A 313 -0.88 -2.25 25.49
N LYS A 314 0.05 -2.81 26.29
CA LYS A 314 -0.18 -4.03 27.09
C LYS A 314 -1.42 -3.96 27.99
N HIS A 315 -1.69 -2.80 28.57
CA HIS A 315 -2.87 -2.60 29.42
C HIS A 315 -4.17 -2.61 28.61
N HIS A 316 -4.16 -2.01 27.41
CA HIS A 316 -5.28 -2.07 26.48
C HIS A 316 -5.53 -3.50 25.99
N PHE A 317 -4.49 -4.20 25.53
CA PHE A 317 -4.62 -5.60 25.09
C PHE A 317 -5.11 -6.54 26.21
N ARG A 318 -4.65 -6.34 27.45
CA ARG A 318 -5.17 -7.07 28.61
C ARG A 318 -6.66 -6.80 28.85
N GLN A 319 -7.10 -5.56 28.68
CA GLN A 319 -8.53 -5.21 28.82
C GLN A 319 -9.38 -5.78 27.69
N VAL A 320 -8.88 -5.77 26.45
CA VAL A 320 -9.54 -6.43 25.31
C VAL A 320 -9.69 -7.93 25.58
N LEU A 321 -8.63 -8.59 26.07
CA LEU A 321 -8.67 -10.02 26.42
C LEU A 321 -9.64 -10.30 27.58
N ALA A 322 -9.67 -9.44 28.60
CA ALA A 322 -10.63 -9.54 29.70
C ALA A 322 -12.09 -9.38 29.21
N SER A 323 -12.34 -8.49 28.24
CA SER A 323 -13.64 -8.32 27.60
C SER A 323 -14.05 -9.58 26.83
N VAL A 324 -13.12 -10.21 26.10
CA VAL A 324 -13.33 -11.50 25.42
C VAL A 324 -13.71 -12.60 26.41
N LEU A 325 -13.05 -12.64 27.57
CA LEU A 325 -13.32 -13.60 28.65
C LEU A 325 -14.56 -13.26 29.49
N ARG A 326 -15.38 -12.29 29.05
CA ARG A 326 -16.62 -11.82 29.72
C ARG A 326 -16.41 -11.39 31.18
N GLN A 327 -15.21 -10.95 31.53
CA GLN A 327 -14.96 -10.35 32.84
C GLN A 327 -15.56 -8.93 32.87
N PRO A 328 -15.96 -8.42 34.05
CA PRO A 328 -16.48 -7.06 34.17
C PRO A 328 -15.37 -6.06 33.80
N THR A 329 -15.40 -5.55 32.57
CA THR A 329 -14.44 -4.56 32.08
C THR A 329 -15.04 -3.16 32.14
N ARG A 330 -14.22 -2.16 32.49
CA ARG A 330 -14.58 -0.73 32.45
C ARG A 330 -14.74 -0.17 31.02
N ILE A 331 -14.54 -0.98 29.99
CA ILE A 331 -14.60 -0.54 28.60
C ILE A 331 -16.06 -0.57 28.15
N ASN A 332 -16.60 0.61 27.85
CA ASN A 332 -17.89 0.74 27.17
C ASN A 332 -17.65 0.55 25.65
N ASP A 333 -18.24 -0.51 25.09
CA ASP A 333 -18.09 -0.93 23.68
C ASP A 333 -19.24 -0.42 22.79
N MET A 334 -20.19 0.33 23.35
CA MET A 334 -21.46 0.69 22.67
C MET A 334 -21.29 1.64 21.48
N ASN A 335 -20.21 2.42 21.43
CA ASN A 335 -19.94 3.38 20.35
C ASN A 335 -19.02 2.83 19.24
N GLN A 336 -18.63 1.56 19.30
CA GLN A 336 -17.80 0.96 18.26
C GLN A 336 -18.64 0.24 17.21
N PRO A 337 -18.29 0.34 15.92
CA PRO A 337 -19.01 -0.37 14.86
C PRO A 337 -18.94 -1.89 15.02
N ILE A 338 -17.86 -2.42 15.61
CA ILE A 338 -17.67 -3.83 15.91
C ILE A 338 -17.28 -3.97 17.39
N ARG A 339 -17.92 -4.91 18.09
CA ARG A 339 -17.57 -5.25 19.48
C ARG A 339 -16.18 -5.86 19.54
N TYR A 340 -15.40 -5.57 20.59
CA TYR A 340 -14.03 -6.11 20.73
C TYR A 340 -13.97 -7.64 20.71
N GLN A 341 -14.99 -8.31 21.24
CA GLN A 341 -15.07 -9.78 21.21
C GLN A 341 -15.11 -10.30 19.77
N THR A 342 -15.96 -9.70 18.93
CA THR A 342 -16.11 -10.08 17.53
C THR A 342 -14.85 -9.72 16.73
N ALA A 343 -14.23 -8.57 17.02
CA ALA A 343 -12.96 -8.20 16.39
C ALA A 343 -11.82 -9.16 16.75
N PHE A 344 -11.72 -9.60 18.00
CA PHE A 344 -10.69 -10.55 18.42
C PHE A 344 -10.88 -11.93 17.77
N TRP A 345 -12.08 -12.50 17.84
CA TRP A 345 -12.37 -13.79 17.20
C TRP A 345 -12.31 -13.71 15.67
N GLY A 346 -12.71 -12.59 15.10
CA GLY A 346 -12.56 -12.29 13.67
C GLY A 346 -11.09 -12.21 13.24
N LEU A 347 -10.23 -11.62 14.07
CA LEU A 347 -8.79 -11.60 13.83
C LEU A 347 -8.18 -13.01 13.88
N CYS A 348 -8.45 -13.78 14.94
CA CYS A 348 -7.93 -15.15 15.07
C CYS A 348 -8.47 -16.07 13.96
N GLY A 349 -9.77 -16.02 13.68
CA GLY A 349 -10.40 -16.79 12.61
C GLY A 349 -9.92 -16.39 11.23
N GLY A 350 -9.77 -15.08 10.97
CA GLY A 350 -9.23 -14.55 9.73
C GLY A 350 -7.78 -14.99 9.50
N LEU A 351 -6.91 -14.89 10.51
CA LEU A 351 -5.53 -15.34 10.42
C LEU A 351 -5.42 -16.85 10.17
N PHE A 352 -6.22 -17.64 10.87
CA PHE A 352 -6.29 -19.09 10.65
C PHE A 352 -6.74 -19.42 9.23
N LEU A 353 -7.81 -18.78 8.75
CA LEU A 353 -8.37 -19.01 7.43
C LEU A 353 -7.41 -18.55 6.31
N PHE A 354 -6.70 -17.44 6.51
CA PHE A 354 -5.65 -16.98 5.60
C PHE A 354 -4.48 -17.97 5.54
N ALA A 355 -3.96 -18.40 6.70
CA ALA A 355 -2.88 -19.40 6.75
C ALA A 355 -3.33 -20.76 6.16
N PHE A 356 -4.58 -21.17 6.42
CA PHE A 356 -5.15 -22.38 5.83
C PHE A 356 -5.28 -22.29 4.31
N ALA A 357 -5.67 -21.13 3.78
CA ALA A 357 -5.72 -20.90 2.34
C ALA A 357 -4.31 -21.00 1.71
N LEU A 358 -3.29 -20.43 2.36
CA LEU A 358 -1.89 -20.56 1.90
C LEU A 358 -1.38 -22.00 1.98
N TYR A 359 -1.77 -22.76 3.01
CA TYR A 359 -1.51 -24.19 3.10
C TYR A 359 -2.15 -24.95 1.93
N LYS A 360 -3.42 -24.65 1.61
CA LYS A 360 -4.11 -25.22 0.43
C LYS A 360 -3.52 -24.77 -0.90
N ALA A 361 -2.83 -23.62 -0.95
CA ALA A 361 -2.06 -23.21 -2.12
C ALA A 361 -0.75 -24.00 -2.29
N GLY A 362 -0.31 -24.75 -1.28
CA GLY A 362 0.86 -25.62 -1.33
C GLY A 362 1.95 -25.27 -0.33
N MET A 363 1.79 -24.22 0.50
CA MET A 363 2.76 -23.98 1.57
C MET A 363 2.66 -25.06 2.66
N THR A 364 3.76 -25.33 3.36
CA THR A 364 3.72 -26.07 4.62
C THR A 364 3.00 -25.24 5.69
N PHE A 365 2.24 -25.91 6.56
CA PHE A 365 1.32 -25.24 7.48
C PHE A 365 2.03 -24.26 8.43
N TRP A 366 3.20 -24.63 8.96
CA TRP A 366 3.95 -23.76 9.85
C TRP A 366 4.53 -22.52 9.13
N ILE A 367 4.99 -22.66 7.87
CA ILE A 367 5.44 -21.52 7.06
C ILE A 367 4.27 -20.59 6.74
N ALA A 368 3.10 -21.14 6.43
CA ALA A 368 1.89 -20.37 6.18
C ALA A 368 1.49 -19.50 7.38
N ILE A 369 1.57 -20.03 8.60
CA ILE A 369 1.32 -19.28 9.84
C ILE A 369 2.35 -18.16 10.01
N ILE A 370 3.65 -18.47 9.86
CA ILE A 370 4.71 -17.46 10.00
C ILE A 370 4.55 -16.36 8.95
N PHE A 371 4.27 -16.73 7.70
CA PHE A 371 4.01 -15.78 6.63
C PHE A 371 2.83 -14.87 6.97
N ALA A 372 1.71 -15.42 7.46
CA ALA A 372 0.54 -14.65 7.86
C ALA A 372 0.86 -13.63 8.96
N VAL A 373 1.66 -14.00 9.96
CA VAL A 373 2.07 -13.10 11.05
C VAL A 373 3.05 -12.04 10.56
N LEU A 374 4.10 -12.45 9.82
CA LEU A 374 5.09 -11.52 9.26
C LEU A 374 4.44 -10.52 8.30
N PHE A 375 3.47 -10.97 7.52
CA PHE A 375 2.70 -10.12 6.62
C PHE A 375 2.02 -8.95 7.35
N LEU A 376 1.55 -9.14 8.59
CA LEU A 376 0.87 -8.08 9.34
C LEU A 376 1.79 -6.99 9.86
N ILE A 377 3.09 -7.26 10.02
CA ILE A 377 4.06 -6.30 10.57
C ILE A 377 4.09 -5.03 9.70
N THR A 378 4.28 -5.20 8.38
CA THR A 378 4.44 -4.07 7.47
C THR A 378 3.18 -3.18 7.40
N PRO A 379 1.95 -3.70 7.21
CA PRO A 379 0.74 -2.88 7.26
C PRO A 379 0.52 -2.17 8.60
N ILE A 380 0.81 -2.81 9.75
CA ILE A 380 0.65 -2.17 11.08
C ILE A 380 1.57 -0.96 11.20
N ILE A 381 2.87 -1.16 10.95
CA ILE A 381 3.87 -0.09 11.05
C ILE A 381 3.61 1.01 10.02
N THR A 382 3.28 0.65 8.79
CA THR A 382 2.98 1.62 7.74
C THR A 382 1.77 2.48 8.10
N THR A 383 0.70 1.87 8.59
CA THR A 383 -0.51 2.58 9.01
C THR A 383 -0.19 3.55 10.16
N ARG A 384 0.63 3.09 11.12
CA ARG A 384 1.08 3.91 12.24
C ARG A 384 1.93 5.10 11.80
N ILE A 385 2.94 4.86 10.97
CA ILE A 385 3.79 5.90 10.40
C ILE A 385 2.93 6.94 9.69
N ARG A 386 1.98 6.54 8.85
CA ARG A 386 1.11 7.50 8.14
C ARG A 386 0.19 8.29 9.08
N ALA A 387 -0.34 7.66 10.12
CA ALA A 387 -1.17 8.31 11.11
C ALA A 387 -0.41 9.35 11.96
N GLU A 388 0.87 9.11 12.26
CA GLU A 388 1.74 10.03 13.01
C GLU A 388 2.37 11.12 12.14
N SER A 389 3.03 10.70 11.07
CA SER A 389 3.96 11.52 10.30
C SER A 389 3.31 12.17 9.08
N GLY A 390 2.23 11.59 8.57
CA GLY A 390 1.69 11.99 7.27
C GLY A 390 2.62 11.70 6.08
N ILE A 391 3.62 10.80 6.23
CA ILE A 391 4.50 10.39 5.12
C ILE A 391 3.67 9.90 3.94
N PHE A 392 3.86 10.56 2.80
CA PHE A 392 3.02 10.40 1.62
C PHE A 392 3.51 9.27 0.69
N VAL A 393 4.77 8.86 0.75
CA VAL A 393 5.35 7.81 -0.10
C VAL A 393 6.22 6.88 0.74
N HIS A 394 6.09 5.58 0.48
CA HIS A 394 7.00 4.56 0.98
C HIS A 394 7.26 3.50 -0.08
N ALA A 395 8.40 2.82 0.01
CA ALA A 395 8.76 1.70 -0.86
C ALA A 395 9.41 0.62 0.00
N TYR A 396 8.61 -0.36 0.42
CA TYR A 396 9.02 -1.40 1.36
C TYR A 396 9.32 -2.72 0.66
N HIS A 397 9.97 -2.65 -0.51
CA HIS A 397 10.11 -3.79 -1.42
C HIS A 397 10.71 -5.04 -0.76
N TRP A 398 11.78 -4.82 0.01
CA TRP A 398 12.58 -5.87 0.63
C TRP A 398 12.05 -6.33 1.98
N LEU A 399 10.97 -5.72 2.49
CA LEU A 399 10.30 -6.10 3.73
C LEU A 399 9.20 -7.16 3.51
N ALA A 400 9.02 -7.63 2.27
CA ALA A 400 8.08 -8.70 1.99
C ALA A 400 8.53 -10.01 2.69
N PRO A 401 7.63 -10.73 3.39
CA PRO A 401 7.96 -11.95 4.11
C PRO A 401 8.70 -13.01 3.28
N ARG A 402 8.50 -13.03 1.96
CA ARG A 402 9.25 -13.91 1.05
C ARG A 402 10.76 -13.70 1.10
N TYR A 403 11.21 -12.44 1.21
CA TYR A 403 12.64 -12.12 1.29
C TYR A 403 13.17 -12.44 2.68
N THR A 404 12.46 -12.04 3.72
CA THR A 404 12.81 -12.34 5.11
C THR A 404 12.94 -13.84 5.35
N LEU A 405 11.95 -14.63 4.93
CA LEU A 405 11.97 -16.09 5.06
C LEU A 405 13.11 -16.70 4.25
N GLY A 406 13.35 -16.20 3.03
CA GLY A 406 14.47 -16.63 2.19
C GLY A 406 15.84 -16.37 2.83
N THR A 407 16.01 -15.20 3.46
CA THR A 407 17.27 -14.83 4.14
C THR A 407 17.48 -15.61 5.45
N ILE A 408 16.44 -15.80 6.27
CA ILE A 408 16.56 -16.46 7.57
C ILE A 408 16.69 -17.99 7.44
N LEU A 409 15.84 -18.61 6.62
CA LEU A 409 15.76 -20.07 6.53
C LEU A 409 16.61 -20.63 5.38
N GLY A 410 16.91 -19.81 4.38
CA GLY A 410 17.56 -20.25 3.15
C GLY A 410 16.59 -20.92 2.17
N THR A 411 16.91 -20.85 0.89
CA THR A 411 16.09 -21.43 -0.19
C THR A 411 15.99 -22.95 -0.11
N GLN A 412 17.06 -23.63 0.32
CA GLN A 412 17.09 -25.09 0.44
C GLN A 412 16.12 -25.63 1.49
N ARG A 413 16.05 -25.00 2.68
CA ARG A 413 15.14 -25.44 3.76
C ARG A 413 13.68 -25.11 3.46
N LEU A 414 13.43 -24.01 2.75
CA LEU A 414 12.08 -23.68 2.28
C LEU A 414 11.61 -24.68 1.23
N GLY A 415 12.48 -25.14 0.34
CA GLY A 415 12.12 -26.06 -0.73
C GLY A 415 11.30 -25.40 -1.85
N PRO A 416 11.23 -26.04 -3.03
CA PRO A 416 10.66 -25.44 -4.23
C PRO A 416 9.16 -25.15 -4.09
N GLN A 417 8.43 -26.01 -3.38
CA GLN A 417 6.99 -25.86 -3.16
C GLN A 417 6.65 -24.55 -2.43
N ASN A 418 7.29 -24.28 -1.28
CA ASN A 418 7.03 -23.05 -0.52
C ASN A 418 7.48 -21.80 -1.28
N LEU A 419 8.65 -21.87 -1.94
CA LEU A 419 9.18 -20.76 -2.75
C LEU A 419 8.25 -20.38 -3.92
N THR A 420 7.65 -21.38 -4.57
CA THR A 420 6.70 -21.16 -5.66
C THR A 420 5.45 -20.42 -5.17
N VAL A 421 4.83 -20.89 -4.08
CA VAL A 421 3.62 -20.25 -3.54
C VAL A 421 3.91 -18.86 -2.96
N LEU A 422 5.07 -18.67 -2.31
CA LEU A 422 5.53 -17.36 -1.85
C LEU A 422 5.69 -16.36 -3.00
N SER A 423 6.12 -16.85 -4.17
CA SER A 423 6.24 -16.05 -5.39
C SER A 423 4.88 -15.73 -6.00
N VAL A 424 3.92 -16.66 -5.93
CA VAL A 424 2.53 -16.42 -6.35
C VAL A 424 1.85 -15.34 -5.50
N CYS A 425 2.20 -15.23 -4.21
CA CYS A 425 1.73 -14.17 -3.31
C CYS A 425 2.40 -12.80 -3.56
N PHE A 426 2.58 -12.44 -4.83
CA PHE A 426 3.31 -11.24 -5.27
C PHE A 426 2.64 -9.92 -4.88
N PHE A 427 1.37 -9.94 -4.48
CA PHE A 427 0.66 -8.74 -4.01
C PHE A 427 1.38 -8.07 -2.83
N ASN A 428 2.20 -8.78 -2.07
CA ASN A 428 2.95 -8.22 -0.93
C ASN A 428 4.26 -7.53 -1.31
N ARG A 429 4.42 -7.12 -2.58
CA ARG A 429 5.69 -6.64 -3.12
C ARG A 429 6.21 -5.39 -2.44
N ASP A 430 5.37 -4.38 -2.25
CA ASP A 430 5.82 -3.02 -1.90
C ASP A 430 4.94 -2.36 -0.82
N TYR A 431 3.85 -3.02 -0.41
CA TYR A 431 2.89 -2.57 0.61
C TYR A 431 2.36 -1.13 0.45
N ARG A 432 2.44 -0.54 -0.76
CA ARG A 432 2.02 0.84 -1.01
C ARG A 432 0.52 1.06 -0.81
N PRO A 433 -0.35 0.21 -1.40
CA PRO A 433 -1.79 0.36 -1.20
C PRO A 433 -2.30 -0.33 0.08
N GLN A 434 -1.59 -1.34 0.60
CA GLN A 434 -2.08 -2.25 1.66
C GLN A 434 -2.07 -1.64 3.06
N GLN A 435 -3.01 -0.75 3.29
CA GLN A 435 -3.19 -0.03 4.55
C GLN A 435 -4.43 -0.53 5.26
N MET A 436 -4.41 -0.46 6.59
CA MET A 436 -5.55 -0.84 7.43
C MET A 436 -6.57 0.27 7.60
#